data_AF-A0AAV0WFB0-F1
#
_entry.id   AF-A0AAV0WFB0-F1
#
_cell.length_a   1.000
_cell.length_b   1.000
_cell.length_c   1.000
_cell.angle_alpha   90.00
_cell.angle_beta   90.00
_cell.angle_gamma   90.00
#
_symmetry.space_group_name_H-M   'P 1'
#
loop_
_entity.id
_entity.type
_entity.pdbx_description
1 polymer ?
#
loop_
_entity_poly.entity_id
_entity_poly.type
_entity_poly.pdbx_seq_one_letter_code
_entity_poly.pdbx_strand_id
1 'polypeptide(L)' 'MDKVNHQWNNVTSIKWIERINTTKFWKEVDDYVDASGNNHFNELCKLSKRIIVLPFSNADVERLFSQMNIVKSKL' A
#
# COMPACT_ATOMS: atom_id res chain seq x y z
N MET A 1 6.45 -1.80 -16.96
CA MET A 1 5.07 -1.75 -16.42
C MET A 1 4.51 -3.16 -16.19
N ASP A 2 5.09 -4.19 -16.81
CA ASP A 2 4.55 -5.55 -16.91
C ASP A 2 4.68 -6.39 -15.63
N LYS A 3 5.71 -6.14 -14.81
CA LYS A 3 5.99 -6.91 -13.60
C LYS A 3 4.92 -6.72 -12.52
N VAL A 4 4.53 -5.48 -12.26
CA VAL A 4 3.43 -5.14 -11.32
C VAL A 4 2.10 -5.69 -11.84
N ASN A 5 1.85 -5.65 -13.15
CA ASN A 5 0.62 -6.19 -13.73
C ASN A 5 0.56 -7.73 -13.61
N HIS A 6 1.69 -8.41 -13.77
CA HIS A 6 1.79 -9.86 -13.55
C HIS A 6 1.57 -10.22 -12.07
N GLN A 7 2.19 -9.47 -11.16
CA GLN A 7 1.97 -9.60 -9.72
C GLN A 7 0.50 -9.35 -9.35
N TRP A 8 -0.14 -8.35 -9.96
CA TRP A 8 -1.56 -8.05 -9.75
C TRP A 8 -2.46 -9.19 -10.24
N ASN A 9 -2.21 -9.75 -11.43
CA ASN A 9 -2.99 -10.87 -11.91
C ASN A 9 -2.88 -12.08 -10.96
N ASN A 10 -1.66 -12.36 -10.48
CA ASN A 10 -1.41 -13.47 -9.58
C ASN A 10 -2.02 -13.24 -8.18
N VAL A 11 -1.95 -12.01 -7.64
CA VAL A 11 -2.59 -11.66 -6.36
C VAL A 11 -4.11 -11.84 -6.42
N THR A 12 -4.74 -11.49 -7.55
CA THR A 12 -6.19 -11.66 -7.72
C THR A 12 -6.64 -13.11 -7.88
N SER A 13 -5.72 -14.02 -8.23
CA SER A 13 -6.00 -15.45 -8.36
C SER A 13 -6.05 -16.15 -6.99
N ILE A 14 -5.37 -15.59 -5.99
CA ILE A 14 -5.27 -16.14 -4.64
C ILE A 14 -6.47 -15.70 -3.79
N LYS A 15 -7.00 -16.61 -2.98
CA LYS A 15 -8.04 -16.30 -1.98
C LYS A 15 -7.39 -15.81 -0.69
N TRP A 16 -7.58 -14.52 -0.41
CA TRP A 16 -7.11 -13.86 0.80
C TRP A 16 -8.13 -13.97 1.93
N ILE A 17 -7.64 -14.06 3.16
CA ILE A 17 -8.45 -14.17 4.37
C ILE A 17 -9.00 -12.80 4.74
N GLU A 18 -8.12 -11.79 4.73
CA GLU A 18 -8.48 -10.42 5.04
C GLU A 18 -9.04 -9.69 3.82
N ARG A 19 -10.36 -9.47 3.76
CA ARG A 19 -11.03 -8.81 2.62
C ARG A 19 -11.64 -7.45 2.94
N ILE A 20 -11.59 -7.04 4.20
CA ILE A 20 -12.31 -5.86 4.69
C ILE A 20 -11.33 -4.73 4.97
N ASN A 21 -10.22 -5.04 5.65
CA ASN A 21 -9.25 -4.03 6.02
C ASN A 21 -8.11 -3.96 5.01
N THR A 22 -8.07 -2.89 4.22
CA THR A 22 -7.05 -2.67 3.18
C THR A 22 -5.62 -2.76 3.73
N THR A 23 -5.35 -2.18 4.91
CA THR A 23 -4.02 -2.20 5.53
C THR A 23 -3.61 -3.62 5.94
N LYS A 24 -4.55 -4.38 6.53
CA LYS A 24 -4.28 -5.76 6.93
C LYS A 24 -4.20 -6.70 5.71
N PHE A 25 -5.00 -6.47 4.67
CA PHE A 25 -4.92 -7.19 3.39
C PHE A 25 -3.53 -7.05 2.79
N TRP A 26 -3.03 -5.81 2.64
CA TRP A 26 -1.70 -5.61 2.09
C TRP A 26 -0.59 -6.10 3.01
N LYS A 27 -0.83 -6.19 4.32
CA LYS A 27 0.09 -6.86 5.25
C LYS A 27 0.10 -8.39 5.03
N GLU A 28 -1.06 -9.01 4.80
CA GLU A 28 -1.17 -10.43 4.47
C GLU A 28 -0.48 -10.75 3.13
N VAL A 29 -0.66 -9.91 2.12
CA VAL A 29 0.03 -10.02 0.81
C VAL A 29 1.54 -9.79 0.93
N ASP A 30 1.98 -8.93 1.85
CA ASP A 30 3.41 -8.68 2.15
C ASP A 30 4.07 -9.85 2.88
N ASP A 31 3.31 -10.52 3.74
CA ASP A 31 3.73 -11.71 4.50
C ASP A 31 3.64 -12.98 3.65
N TYR A 32 2.93 -12.93 2.52
CA TYR A 32 2.84 -14.05 1.60
C TYR A 32 4.19 -14.31 0.93
N VAL A 33 4.81 -15.40 1.38
CA VAL A 33 6.07 -15.90 0.88
C VAL A 33 5.82 -17.16 0.07
N ASP A 34 6.35 -17.19 -1.15
CA ASP A 34 6.24 -18.35 -2.02
C ASP A 34 7.06 -19.53 -1.47
N ALA A 35 6.88 -20.75 -2.00
CA ALA A 35 7.59 -21.95 -1.56
C ALA A 35 9.12 -21.83 -1.63
N SER A 36 9.63 -20.86 -2.42
CA SER A 36 11.06 -20.52 -2.51
C SER A 36 11.55 -19.48 -1.48
N GLY A 37 10.73 -19.06 -0.51
CA GLY A 37 11.14 -18.07 0.50
C GLY A 37 11.14 -16.63 -0.02
N ASN A 38 10.66 -16.38 -1.24
CA ASN A 38 10.66 -15.05 -1.87
C ASN A 38 9.25 -14.45 -1.89
N ASN A 39 9.13 -13.18 -1.49
CA ASN A 39 7.89 -12.42 -1.66
C ASN A 39 7.80 -11.89 -3.10
N HIS A 40 7.00 -12.58 -3.92
CA HIS A 40 6.76 -12.21 -5.31
C HIS A 40 5.94 -10.93 -5.47
N PHE A 41 5.28 -10.42 -4.43
CA PHE A 41 4.38 -9.26 -4.45
C PHE A 41 4.99 -7.98 -3.85
N ASN A 42 6.27 -7.98 -3.48
CA ASN A 42 6.93 -6.86 -2.79
C ASN A 42 6.77 -5.50 -3.51
N GLU A 43 6.91 -5.47 -4.85
CA GLU A 43 6.81 -4.23 -5.64
C GLU A 43 5.37 -3.71 -5.68
N LEU A 44 4.40 -4.60 -5.90
CA LEU A 44 2.99 -4.30 -5.80
C LEU A 44 2.60 -3.82 -4.39
N CYS A 45 3.09 -4.48 -3.35
CA CYS A 45 2.79 -4.12 -1.97
C CYS A 45 3.35 -2.74 -1.60
N LYS A 46 4.58 -2.41 -2.03
CA LYS A 46 5.15 -1.06 -1.88
C LYS A 46 4.32 -0.01 -2.58
N LEU A 47 3.86 -0.28 -3.81
CA LEU A 47 2.99 0.64 -4.55
C LEU A 47 1.66 0.85 -3.81
N SER A 48 1.01 -0.22 -3.38
CA SER A 48 -0.27 -0.15 -2.67
C SER A 48 -0.16 0.57 -1.35
N LYS A 49 0.87 0.29 -0.54
CA LYS A 49 1.15 1.04 0.70
C LYS A 49 1.33 2.54 0.42
N ARG A 50 2.01 2.89 -0.68
CA ARG A 50 2.18 4.29 -1.11
C ARG A 50 0.87 4.93 -1.56
N ILE A 51 -0.01 4.21 -2.23
CA ILE A 51 -1.31 4.70 -2.66
C ILE A 51 -2.25 4.89 -1.45
N ILE A 52 -2.22 3.97 -0.48
CA ILE A 52 -3.09 4.03 0.71
C ILE A 52 -2.72 5.19 1.63
N VAL A 53 -1.43 5.53 1.72
CA VAL A 53 -0.98 6.69 2.52
C VAL A 53 -1.19 8.01 1.78
N LEU A 54 -1.41 7.99 0.46
CA LEU A 54 -1.65 9.21 -0.29
C LEU A 54 -3.07 9.72 -0.01
N PRO A 55 -3.24 10.94 0.49
CA PRO A 55 -4.55 11.56 0.60
C PRO A 55 -5.18 11.69 -0.80
N PHE A 56 -6.35 11.08 -0.98
CA PHE A 56 -7.05 11.08 -2.27
C PHE A 56 -7.71 12.42 -2.62
N SER A 57 -7.85 13.33 -1.65
CA SER A 57 -8.50 14.63 -1.84
C SER A 57 -7.53 15.79 -1.64
N ASN A 58 -7.69 16.85 -2.45
CA ASN A 58 -6.94 18.09 -2.30
C ASN A 58 -7.11 18.69 -0.89
N ALA A 59 -8.32 18.60 -0.32
CA ALA A 59 -8.59 19.08 1.04
C ALA A 59 -7.81 18.31 2.12
N ASP A 60 -7.62 16.99 1.95
CA ASP A 60 -6.81 16.17 2.86
C ASP A 60 -5.32 16.49 2.72
N VAL A 61 -4.85 16.78 1.49
CA VAL A 61 -3.50 17.31 1.24
C VAL A 61 -3.32 18.65 1.94
N GLU A 62 -4.22 19.61 1.73
CA GLU A 62 -4.18 20.94 2.35
C GLU A 62 -4.20 20.87 3.89
N ARG A 63 -4.99 19.94 4.45
CA ARG A 63 -5.01 19.67 5.89
C ARG A 63 -3.67 19.11 6.37
N LEU A 64 -3.07 18.17 5.65
CA LEU A 64 -1.77 17.59 5.98
C LEU A 64 -0.65 18.65 5.92
N PHE A 65 -0.63 19.49 4.87
CA PHE A 65 0.31 20.60 4.75
C PHE A 65 0.10 21.67 5.83
N SER A 66 -1.16 21.95 6.19
CA SER A 66 -1.46 22.87 7.30
C SER A 66 -0.93 22.35 8.63
N GLN A 67 -1.10 21.05 8.92
CA GLN A 67 -0.54 20.41 10.11
C GLN A 67 0.99 20.47 10.12
N MET A 68 1.64 20.19 8.98
CA MET A 68 3.10 20.30 8.87
C MET A 68 3.59 21.75 9.06
N ASN A 69 2.85 22.74 8.53
CA ASN A 69 3.21 24.15 8.70
C ASN A 69 3.11 24.60 10.16
N ILE A 70 2.14 24.09 10.93
CA ILE A 70 2.02 24.36 12.37
C ILE A 70 3.24 23.81 13.14
N VAL A 71 3.73 22.63 12.78
CA VAL A 71 4.93 22.04 13.40
C VAL A 71 6.18 22.84 13.03
N LYS A 72 6.29 23.28 11.77
CA LYS A 72 7.43 24.07 11.29
C LYS A 72 7.47 25.49 11.84
N SER A 73 6.32 26.09 12.11
CA SER A 73 6.22 27.49 12.56
C SER A 73 6.28 27.65 14.09
N LYS A 74 6.27 26.56 14.85
CA LYS A 74 6.35 26.54 16.32
C LYS A 74 7.74 26.17 16.88
N LEU A 75 8.73 25.99 16.00
CA LEU A 75 10.15 25.86 16.34
C LEU A 75 10.87 27.15 15.95
#